data_AF-A0A949D0X8-F1
#
_entry.id   AF-A0A949D0X8-F1
#
_cell.length_a   1.000
_cell.length_b   1.000
_cell.length_c   1.000
_cell.angle_alpha   90.00
_cell.angle_beta   90.00
_cell.angle_gamma   90.00
#
_symmetry.space_group_name_H-M   'P 1'
#
loop_
_entity.id
_entity.type
_entity.pdbx_description
1 polymer ?
#
loop_
_entity_poly.entity_id
_entity_poly.type
_entity_poly.pdbx_seq_one_letter_code
_entity_poly.pdbx_strand_id
1 'polypeptide(L)'
;MKQPFPFSAIVGQDEMKRAILVTAVDPSVGGVLILGDRGTGKSTAVRALAALLPPIRATRGCPYHCDPARPSLSCAACREAGWSRNAPGEAAACDVDLI
;
A
#
# COMPACT_ATOMS: atom_id res chain seq x y z
N MET A 1 -12.87 0.96 -14.88
CA MET A 1 -12.01 0.59 -13.73
C MET A 1 -12.66 -0.61 -13.05
N LYS A 2 -11.99 -1.77 -12.99
CA LYS A 2 -12.60 -3.00 -12.45
C LYS A 2 -12.35 -3.01 -10.94
N GLN A 3 -13.40 -2.86 -10.14
CA GLN A 3 -13.25 -2.85 -8.68
C GLN A 3 -12.63 -4.17 -8.19
N PRO A 4 -11.67 -4.13 -7.25
CA PRO A 4 -11.11 -5.33 -6.65
C PRO A 4 -12.19 -6.20 -6.03
N PHE A 5 -12.00 -7.52 -6.08
CA PHE A 5 -12.89 -8.46 -5.41
C PHE A 5 -12.88 -8.21 -3.89
N PRO A 6 -14.02 -8.17 -3.19
CA PRO A 6 -14.04 -7.82 -1.77
C PRO A 6 -13.33 -8.87 -0.91
N PHE A 7 -12.46 -8.42 0.00
CA PHE A 7 -11.65 -9.30 0.85
C PHE A 7 -12.50 -10.22 1.73
N SER A 8 -13.62 -9.71 2.23
CA SER A 8 -14.58 -10.47 3.05
C SER A 8 -15.29 -11.59 2.28
N ALA A 9 -15.36 -11.51 0.96
CA ALA A 9 -15.98 -12.56 0.13
C ALA A 9 -15.02 -13.69 -0.24
N ILE A 10 -13.75 -13.64 0.21
CA ILE A 10 -12.78 -14.72 -0.02
C ILE A 10 -13.09 -15.87 0.94
N VAL A 11 -13.58 -16.97 0.37
CA VAL A 11 -13.96 -18.18 1.11
C VAL A 11 -12.72 -19.02 1.44
N GLY A 12 -12.64 -19.50 2.67
CA GLY A 12 -11.50 -20.28 3.18
C GLY A 12 -10.21 -19.46 3.28
N GLN A 13 -9.07 -20.13 3.22
CA GLN A 13 -7.72 -19.53 3.28
C GLN A 13 -7.51 -18.69 4.56
N ASP A 14 -8.04 -19.13 5.69
CA ASP A 14 -8.07 -18.35 6.93
C ASP A 14 -6.66 -18.04 7.46
N GLU A 15 -5.73 -18.98 7.31
CA GLU A 15 -4.31 -18.76 7.67
C GLU A 15 -3.69 -17.65 6.81
N MET A 16 -3.90 -17.68 5.50
CA MET A 16 -3.43 -16.64 4.59
C MET A 16 -4.05 -15.29 4.92
N LYS A 17 -5.39 -15.21 5.08
CA LYS A 17 -6.08 -13.96 5.42
C LYS A 17 -5.55 -13.40 6.73
N ARG A 18 -5.37 -14.25 7.75
CA ARG A 18 -4.85 -13.84 9.05
C ARG A 18 -3.41 -13.33 8.96
N ALA A 19 -2.54 -14.01 8.22
CA ALA A 19 -1.16 -13.57 8.04
C ALA A 19 -1.08 -12.17 7.41
N ILE A 20 -1.86 -11.92 6.35
CA ILE A 20 -1.88 -10.61 5.68
C ILE A 20 -2.46 -9.54 6.62
N LEU A 21 -3.55 -9.85 7.35
CA LEU A 21 -4.14 -8.92 8.33
C LEU A 21 -3.15 -8.57 9.46
N VAL A 22 -2.39 -9.54 9.96
CA VAL A 22 -1.36 -9.29 10.98
C VAL A 22 -0.30 -8.32 10.45
N THR A 23 0.19 -8.52 9.23
CA THR A 23 1.17 -7.59 8.64
C THR A 23 0.62 -6.20 8.35
N ALA A 24 -0.69 -6.08 8.12
CA ALA A 24 -1.32 -4.78 7.93
C ALA A 24 -1.47 -4.00 9.25
N VAL A 25 -1.62 -4.72 10.38
CA VAL A 25 -1.70 -4.12 11.72
C VAL A 25 -0.33 -3.80 12.27
N ASP A 26 0.62 -4.74 12.16
CA ASP A 26 1.98 -4.60 12.68
C ASP A 26 3.02 -4.89 11.57
N PRO A 27 3.54 -3.85 10.91
CA PRO A 27 4.59 -4.01 9.90
C PRO A 27 5.92 -4.55 10.44
N SER A 28 6.13 -4.57 11.77
CA SER A 28 7.39 -5.07 12.36
C SER A 28 7.54 -6.59 12.25
N VAL A 29 6.43 -7.31 12.04
CA VAL A 29 6.40 -8.74 11.73
C VAL A 29 7.15 -9.03 10.42
N GLY A 30 7.28 -8.03 9.54
CA GLY A 30 7.92 -8.15 8.23
C GLY A 30 6.95 -8.54 7.14
N GLY A 31 7.42 -9.31 6.15
CA GLY A 31 6.62 -9.74 5.00
C GLY A 31 6.06 -11.16 5.15
N VAL A 32 4.94 -11.43 4.47
CA VAL A 32 4.33 -12.77 4.40
C VAL A 32 4.62 -13.41 3.05
N LEU A 33 5.20 -14.62 3.05
CA LEU A 33 5.36 -15.44 1.86
C LEU A 33 4.17 -16.37 1.68
N ILE A 34 3.38 -16.17 0.62
CA ILE A 34 2.21 -16.99 0.33
C ILE A 34 2.52 -17.95 -0.82
N LEU A 35 2.56 -19.25 -0.51
CA LEU A 35 2.80 -20.32 -1.48
C LEU A 35 1.49 -20.98 -1.91
N GLY A 36 1.45 -21.50 -3.14
CA GLY A 36 0.35 -22.32 -3.64
C GLY A 36 0.21 -22.27 -5.15
N ASP A 37 -0.74 -23.03 -5.70
CA ASP A 37 -0.89 -23.20 -7.14
C ASP A 37 -1.45 -21.97 -7.86
N ARG A 38 -1.32 -21.96 -9.19
CA ARG A 38 -1.94 -20.94 -10.02
C ARG A 38 -3.47 -21.01 -9.87
N GLY A 39 -4.12 -19.86 -9.73
CA GLY A 39 -5.58 -19.78 -9.62
C GLY A 39 -6.13 -19.81 -8.19
N THR A 40 -5.30 -19.97 -7.15
CA THR A 40 -5.78 -19.97 -5.75
C THR A 40 -6.15 -18.59 -5.20
N GLY A 41 -6.05 -17.51 -5.98
CA GLY A 41 -6.49 -16.18 -5.56
C GLY A 41 -5.51 -15.39 -4.66
N LYS A 42 -4.25 -15.81 -4.53
CA LYS A 42 -3.22 -15.12 -3.72
C LYS A 42 -3.11 -13.61 -4.01
N SER A 43 -2.91 -13.24 -5.27
CA SER A 43 -2.83 -11.82 -5.67
C SER A 43 -4.18 -11.10 -5.60
N THR A 44 -5.28 -11.84 -5.73
CA THR A 44 -6.63 -11.29 -5.51
C THR A 44 -6.81 -10.86 -4.06
N ALA A 45 -6.38 -11.67 -3.10
CA ALA A 45 -6.47 -11.33 -1.67
C ALA A 45 -5.66 -10.09 -1.29
N VAL A 46 -4.44 -9.96 -1.83
CA VAL A 46 -3.59 -8.78 -1.56
C VAL A 46 -4.22 -7.51 -2.12
N ARG A 47 -4.71 -7.53 -3.37
CA ARG A 47 -5.39 -6.37 -3.97
C ARG A 47 -6.72 -6.03 -3.27
N ALA A 48 -7.45 -7.05 -2.85
CA ALA A 48 -8.68 -6.90 -2.10
C ALA A 48 -8.44 -6.18 -0.76
N LEU A 49 -7.34 -6.51 -0.06
CA LEU A 49 -6.95 -5.82 1.16
C LEU A 49 -6.49 -4.39 0.88
N ALA A 50 -5.68 -4.18 -0.17
CA ALA A 50 -5.20 -2.86 -0.54
C ALA A 50 -6.34 -1.86 -0.79
N ALA A 51 -7.45 -2.35 -1.38
CA ALA A 51 -8.67 -1.57 -1.61
C ALA A 51 -9.46 -1.24 -0.33
N LEU A 52 -9.23 -1.95 0.78
CA LEU A 52 -9.85 -1.69 2.07
C LEU A 52 -9.04 -0.73 2.93
N LEU A 53 -7.74 -0.58 2.66
CA LEU A 53 -6.87 0.28 3.46
C LEU A 53 -7.13 1.75 3.12
N PRO A 54 -7.07 2.65 4.13
CA PRO A 54 -7.14 4.08 3.88
C PRO A 54 -6.05 4.53 2.89
N PRO A 55 -6.32 5.57 2.08
CA PRO A 55 -5.31 6.10 1.18
C PRO A 55 -4.11 6.62 1.97
N ILE A 56 -2.92 6.42 1.42
CA ILE A 56 -1.68 6.85 2.06
C ILE A 56 -1.37 8.30 1.71
N ARG A 57 -0.83 9.04 2.68
CA ARG A 57 -0.28 10.37 2.42
C ARG A 57 1.07 10.20 1.77
N ALA A 58 1.19 10.63 0.51
CA ALA A 58 2.42 10.55 -0.24
C ALA A 58 2.65 11.82 -1.04
N THR A 59 3.91 12.10 -1.35
CA THR A 59 4.25 13.22 -2.22
C THR A 59 3.82 12.87 -3.66
N ARG A 60 2.98 13.71 -4.29
CA ARG A 60 2.29 13.45 -5.58
C ARG A 60 3.21 13.16 -6.78
N GLY A 61 3.34 11.90 -7.19
CA GLY A 61 4.22 11.50 -8.29
C GLY A 61 5.61 11.05 -7.83
N CYS A 62 5.82 10.91 -6.52
CA CYS A 62 6.98 10.19 -6.00
C CYS A 62 6.77 8.67 -6.19
N PRO A 63 7.61 7.97 -6.96
CA PRO A 63 7.48 6.51 -7.13
C PRO A 63 7.78 5.74 -5.82
N TYR A 64 8.38 6.41 -4.84
CA TYR A 64 8.70 5.86 -3.52
C TYR A 64 7.71 6.29 -2.43
N HIS A 65 6.63 6.99 -2.79
CA HIS A 65 5.59 7.43 -1.87
C HIS A 65 6.13 8.12 -0.60
N CYS A 66 7.10 9.04 -0.76
CA CYS A 66 7.69 9.75 0.38
C CYS A 66 6.62 10.51 1.19
N ASP A 67 6.74 10.50 2.52
CA ASP A 67 5.85 11.23 3.41
C ASP A 67 6.19 12.74 3.38
N PRO A 68 5.26 13.61 2.95
CA PRO A 68 5.50 15.05 2.94
C PRO A 68 5.73 15.65 4.33
N ALA A 69 5.26 14.99 5.41
CA ALA A 69 5.49 15.43 6.78
C ALA A 69 6.89 15.04 7.31
N ARG A 70 7.67 14.24 6.57
CA ARG A 70 9.01 13.77 6.97
C ARG A 70 10.07 14.06 5.90
N PRO A 71 10.38 15.35 5.61
CA PRO A 71 11.30 15.74 4.55
C PRO A 71 12.72 15.22 4.76
N SER A 72 13.16 14.97 6.00
CA SER A 72 14.46 14.37 6.31
C SER A 72 14.61 12.92 5.84
N LEU A 73 13.51 12.21 5.63
CA LEU A 73 13.47 10.82 5.13
C LEU A 73 13.07 10.73 3.65
N SER A 74 12.97 11.87 2.95
CA SER A 74 12.60 11.90 1.53
C SER A 74 13.69 11.26 0.65
N CYS A 75 13.30 10.63 -0.46
CA CYS A 75 14.23 10.00 -1.40
C CYS A 75 15.10 11.04 -2.14
N ALA A 76 16.18 10.59 -2.81
CA ALA A 76 17.09 11.48 -3.53
C ALA A 76 16.37 12.40 -4.53
N ALA A 77 15.46 11.83 -5.33
CA ALA A 77 14.68 12.58 -6.30
C ALA A 77 13.82 13.68 -5.65
N CYS A 78 13.19 13.41 -4.50
CA CYS A 78 12.39 14.41 -3.78
C CYS A 78 13.25 15.51 -3.15
N ARG A 79 14.45 15.17 -2.68
CA ARG A 79 15.41 16.14 -2.12
C ARG A 79 15.96 17.08 -3.20
N GLU A 80 16.31 16.52 -4.36
CA GLU A 80 16.86 17.27 -5.50
C GLU A 80 15.79 18.15 -6.16
N ALA A 81 14.57 17.64 -6.32
CA ALA A 81 13.45 18.39 -6.89
C ALA A 81 12.96 19.56 -5.99
N GLY A 82 13.49 19.71 -4.77
CA GLY A 82 13.13 20.81 -3.88
C GLY A 82 11.68 20.78 -3.41
N TRP A 83 11.02 19.63 -3.51
CA TRP A 83 9.61 19.46 -3.14
C TRP A 83 9.35 19.73 -1.65
N SER A 84 10.42 19.70 -0.84
CA SER A 84 10.42 20.04 0.58
C SER A 84 10.32 21.54 0.89
N ARG A 85 10.46 22.44 -0.09
CA ARG A 85 10.58 23.90 0.16
C ARG A 85 9.41 24.78 -0.27
N ASN A 86 8.55 24.35 -1.20
CA ASN A 86 7.41 25.15 -1.66
C ASN A 86 6.26 24.25 -2.14
N ALA A 87 5.33 23.94 -1.24
CA ALA A 87 3.90 23.74 -1.54
C ALA A 87 3.14 23.45 -0.24
N PRO A 88 2.51 24.44 0.40
CA PRO A 88 1.40 24.15 1.31
C PRO A 88 0.24 23.61 0.47
N GLY A 89 0.03 22.29 0.41
CA GLY A 89 -1.25 21.74 -0.04
C GLY A 89 -1.28 20.53 -1.00
N GLU A 90 -0.21 19.78 -1.22
CA GLU A 90 -0.30 18.58 -2.08
C GLU A 90 0.20 17.29 -1.40
N ALA A 91 -0.19 17.11 -0.14
CA ALA A 91 -0.39 15.75 0.38
C ALA A 91 -1.61 15.16 -0.33
N ALA A 92 -1.41 14.74 -1.59
CA ALA A 92 -2.42 13.94 -2.25
C ALA A 92 -2.55 12.66 -1.43
N ALA A 93 -3.77 12.37 -0.98
CA ALA A 93 -4.15 11.01 -0.65
C ALA A 93 -3.87 10.22 -1.93
N CYS A 94 -2.73 9.54 -1.99
CA CYS A 94 -2.46 8.62 -3.08
C CYS A 94 -3.36 7.43 -2.79
N ASP A 95 -4.50 7.40 -3.48
CA ASP A 95 -5.34 6.23 -3.53
C ASP A 95 -4.45 5.04 -3.91
N VAL A 96 -4.56 3.97 -3.13
CA VAL A 96 -3.75 2.74 -3.25
C VAL A 96 -4.04 1.99 -4.58
N ASP A 97 -4.89 2.55 -5.45
CA ASP A 97 -5.19 2.07 -6.81
C ASP A 97 -3.99 2.06 -7.77
N LEU A 98 -2.80 2.49 -7.33
CA LEU A 98 -1.55 2.50 -8.10
C LEU A 98 -0.62 1.29 -7.84
N ILE A 99 -1.12 0.20 -7.25
CA ILE A 99 -0.38 -1.09 -7.07
C ILE A 99 -1.07 -2.26 -7.79
#